data_AF-A0A5P3XCR0-F1
#
_entry.id   AF-A0A5P3XCR0-F1
#
_cell.length_a   1.000
_cell.length_b   1.000
_cell.length_c   1.000
_cell.angle_alpha   90.00
_cell.angle_beta   90.00
_cell.angle_gamma   90.00
#
_symmetry.space_group_name_H-M   'P 1'
#
loop_
_entity.id
_entity.type
_entity.pdbx_description
1 polymer ?
#
loop_
_entity_poly.entity_id
_entity_poly.type
_entity_poly.pdbx_seq_one_letter_code
_entity_poly.pdbx_strand_id
1 'polypeptide(L)'
;MKNIIVPEINYQEEVKKCKTMDDVVGKDGLMQKLFKEVMQQLLEAEMEEHLGREKYERVSPEDKNYRNGYSSKNIRSSFGEVELDIPRDRSASFEPKVVKKYETVCNDLDKKIIGLYACGMSVRDIQSEMEELYGIDVSPAMVSKITDKVVEAAAEWQSRMLDEVYPIVYMDAIHFKVREDSKIVSKAAYICMALNMEGKKEILGIWIGESEGAKFWLSVCNDLKNRGVNDILIACMDGLKGLPDAIKTVFPNVNIQTCIVHQIRNSFKYIASKDQREFTQDLKSIYKAFNEELALKNLDNLKEKWYKKYAIVVDSWYNNWDNLSTYFEYPEDIRRIIYTTNALEGFNRQLRKYTKVRSVFPTDESLRKSLYLSTMKITEKWTSPNQRWASTLAQLTILFKDRIPSSYTI
;
A
#
# COMPACT_ATOMS: atom_id res chain seq x y z
N MET A 1 7.28 -28.15 -28.99
CA MET A 1 6.82 -28.68 -27.70
C MET A 1 6.49 -30.15 -27.93
N LYS A 2 7.27 -31.09 -27.39
CA LYS A 2 6.83 -32.50 -27.31
C LYS A 2 5.51 -32.50 -26.52
N ASN A 3 4.52 -33.27 -26.96
CA ASN A 3 3.24 -33.42 -26.24
C ASN A 3 3.56 -33.86 -24.80
N ILE A 4 3.15 -33.07 -23.82
CA ILE A 4 3.17 -33.50 -22.42
C ILE A 4 2.17 -34.65 -22.33
N ILE A 5 2.67 -35.87 -22.19
CA ILE A 5 1.84 -37.05 -21.98
C ILE A 5 1.31 -36.96 -20.56
N VAL A 6 0.09 -36.41 -20.42
CA VAL A 6 -0.66 -36.45 -19.16
C VAL A 6 -0.79 -37.93 -18.76
N PRO A 7 -0.39 -38.32 -17.54
CA PRO A 7 -0.31 -39.72 -17.15
C PRO A 7 -1.66 -40.45 -17.28
N GLU A 8 -1.62 -41.77 -17.47
CA GLU A 8 -2.75 -42.68 -17.24
C GLU A 8 -3.08 -42.75 -15.74
N ILE A 9 -3.37 -41.60 -15.12
CA ILE A 9 -4.08 -41.61 -13.86
C ILE A 9 -5.48 -42.05 -14.22
N ASN A 10 -5.95 -43.14 -13.60
CA ASN A 10 -7.36 -43.45 -13.63
C ASN A 10 -8.08 -42.43 -12.75
N TYR A 11 -8.25 -41.21 -13.27
CA TYR A 11 -8.89 -40.09 -12.58
C TYR A 11 -10.26 -40.49 -12.04
N GLN A 12 -10.95 -41.39 -12.76
CA GLN A 12 -12.25 -41.89 -12.32
C GLN A 12 -12.14 -42.79 -11.09
N GLU A 13 -11.07 -43.55 -10.91
CA GLU A 13 -10.85 -44.36 -9.70
C GLU A 13 -10.37 -43.53 -8.52
N GLU A 14 -9.46 -42.56 -8.72
CA GLU A 14 -9.00 -41.69 -7.64
C GLU A 14 -10.12 -40.74 -7.16
N VAL A 15 -10.93 -40.19 -8.06
CA VAL A 15 -12.11 -39.38 -7.68
C VAL A 15 -13.16 -40.21 -6.95
N LYS A 16 -13.33 -41.50 -7.29
CA LYS A 16 -14.23 -42.41 -6.56
C LYS A 16 -13.77 -42.68 -5.12
N LYS A 17 -12.49 -42.49 -4.80
CA LYS A 17 -11.95 -42.65 -3.45
C LYS A 17 -12.20 -41.41 -2.58
N CYS A 18 -12.42 -40.24 -3.18
CA CYS A 18 -12.70 -39.01 -2.46
C CYS A 18 -14.18 -38.96 -2.01
N LYS A 19 -14.42 -38.88 -0.70
CA LYS A 19 -15.77 -38.79 -0.11
C LYS A 19 -16.04 -37.46 0.56
N THR A 20 -14.98 -36.73 0.90
CA THR A 20 -15.00 -35.45 1.60
C THR A 20 -14.12 -34.41 0.87
N MET A 21 -14.31 -33.13 1.20
CA MET A 21 -13.43 -32.05 0.71
C MET A 21 -11.97 -32.26 1.13
N ASP A 22 -11.74 -32.88 2.29
CA ASP A 22 -10.41 -33.18 2.83
C ASP A 22 -9.69 -34.25 1.99
N ASP A 23 -10.41 -35.23 1.44
CA ASP A 23 -9.81 -36.23 0.54
C ASP A 23 -9.30 -35.62 -0.79
N VAL A 24 -9.78 -34.42 -1.14
CA VAL A 24 -9.42 -33.71 -2.38
C VAL A 24 -8.31 -32.70 -2.12
N VAL A 25 -8.42 -31.90 -1.05
CA VAL A 25 -7.59 -30.71 -0.80
C VAL A 25 -6.74 -30.84 0.47
N GLY A 26 -7.04 -31.80 1.34
CA GLY A 26 -6.31 -32.06 2.57
C GLY A 26 -5.00 -32.81 2.36
N LYS A 27 -4.37 -33.17 3.48
CA LYS A 27 -3.05 -33.83 3.50
C LYS A 27 -3.12 -35.20 2.82
N ASP A 28 -2.20 -35.44 1.88
CA ASP A 28 -2.14 -36.60 0.98
C ASP A 28 -3.37 -36.74 0.05
N GLY A 29 -4.12 -35.64 -0.13
CA GLY A 29 -5.29 -35.55 -1.00
C GLY A 29 -4.98 -35.62 -2.49
N LEU A 30 -6.02 -35.76 -3.30
CA LEU A 30 -5.93 -35.92 -4.76
C LEU A 30 -5.08 -34.82 -5.42
N MET A 31 -5.31 -33.56 -5.07
CA MET A 31 -4.61 -32.43 -5.70
C MET A 31 -3.10 -32.43 -5.44
N GLN A 32 -2.68 -32.86 -4.24
CA GLN A 32 -1.26 -32.96 -3.88
C GLN A 32 -0.55 -34.05 -4.68
N LYS A 33 -1.21 -35.21 -4.88
CA LYS A 33 -0.71 -36.31 -5.73
C LYS A 33 -0.60 -35.91 -7.20
N LEU A 34 -1.64 -35.25 -7.74
CA LEU A 34 -1.64 -34.74 -9.10
C LEU A 34 -0.50 -33.74 -9.33
N PHE A 35 -0.33 -32.80 -8.41
CA PHE A 35 0.75 -31.83 -8.47
C PHE A 35 2.13 -32.51 -8.44
N LYS A 36 2.33 -33.49 -7.55
CA LYS A 36 3.57 -34.29 -7.48
C LYS A 36 3.91 -34.92 -8.83
N GLU A 37 2.96 -35.61 -9.44
CA GLU A 37 3.20 -36.34 -10.69
C GLU A 37 3.50 -35.40 -11.87
N VAL A 38 2.74 -34.31 -12.00
CA VAL A 38 2.99 -33.31 -13.06
C VAL A 38 4.38 -32.70 -12.91
N MET A 39 4.77 -32.33 -11.69
CA MET A 39 6.10 -31.76 -11.43
C MET A 39 7.22 -32.78 -11.70
N GLN A 40 7.01 -34.05 -11.33
CA GLN A 40 7.96 -35.13 -11.59
C GLN A 40 8.18 -35.33 -13.10
N GLN A 41 7.12 -35.30 -13.90
CA GLN A 41 7.22 -35.41 -15.35
C GLN A 41 7.91 -34.21 -16.01
N LEU A 42 7.61 -33.00 -15.55
CA LEU A 42 8.28 -31.80 -16.04
C LEU A 42 9.80 -31.87 -15.80
N LEU A 43 10.22 -32.32 -14.61
CA LEU A 43 11.64 -32.52 -14.29
C LEU A 43 12.28 -33.61 -15.16
N GLU A 44 11.57 -34.69 -15.45
CA GLU A 44 12.04 -35.73 -16.36
C GLU A 44 12.20 -35.23 -17.79
N ALA A 45 11.25 -34.44 -18.29
CA ALA A 45 11.30 -33.82 -19.60
C ALA A 45 12.46 -32.83 -19.73
N GLU A 46 12.70 -32.01 -18.69
CA GLU A 46 13.87 -31.12 -18.64
C GLU A 46 15.19 -31.90 -18.70
N MET A 47 15.26 -33.06 -18.03
CA MET A 47 16.45 -33.91 -18.06
C MET A 47 16.66 -34.57 -19.43
N GLU A 48 15.59 -34.98 -20.12
CA GLU A 48 15.69 -35.47 -21.51
C GLU A 48 16.16 -34.37 -22.46
N GLU A 49 15.64 -33.15 -22.32
CA GLU A 49 16.07 -31.99 -23.09
C GLU A 49 17.55 -31.66 -22.82
N HIS A 50 17.98 -31.66 -21.55
CA HIS A 50 19.36 -31.38 -21.14
C HIS A 50 20.36 -32.41 -21.70
N LEU A 51 19.99 -33.69 -21.70
CA LEU A 51 20.84 -34.76 -22.25
C LEU A 51 20.65 -34.97 -23.76
N GLY A 52 19.65 -34.31 -24.36
CA GLY A 52 19.29 -34.47 -25.77
C GLY A 52 18.74 -35.85 -26.15
N ARG A 53 18.30 -36.66 -25.18
CA ARG A 53 17.92 -38.07 -25.40
C ARG A 53 16.96 -38.61 -24.34
N GLU A 54 16.23 -39.66 -24.70
CA GLU A 54 15.27 -40.31 -23.81
C GLU A 54 15.94 -41.27 -22.81
N LYS A 55 15.19 -41.65 -21.78
CA LYS A 55 15.67 -42.59 -20.76
C LYS A 55 16.03 -43.94 -21.39
N TYR A 56 17.26 -44.39 -21.19
CA TYR A 56 17.85 -45.63 -21.74
C TYR A 56 18.13 -45.65 -23.25
N GLU A 57 18.01 -44.52 -23.93
CA GLU A 57 18.41 -44.41 -25.33
C GLU A 57 19.94 -44.55 -25.46
N ARG A 58 20.40 -45.44 -26.35
CA ARG A 58 21.83 -45.71 -26.58
C ARG A 58 22.42 -44.65 -27.50
N VAL A 59 23.59 -44.12 -27.13
CA VAL A 59 24.29 -43.08 -27.91
C VAL A 59 25.76 -43.45 -28.10
N SER A 60 26.37 -42.87 -29.12
CA SER A 60 27.78 -43.02 -29.46
C SER A 60 28.72 -42.70 -28.28
N PRO A 61 29.94 -43.27 -28.22
CA PRO A 61 30.84 -43.20 -27.06
C PRO A 61 31.36 -41.80 -26.69
N GLU A 62 31.02 -40.77 -27.47
CA GLU A 62 31.54 -39.41 -27.35
C GLU A 62 30.81 -38.59 -26.27
N ASP A 63 29.54 -38.91 -25.98
CA ASP A 63 28.75 -38.27 -24.92
C ASP A 63 29.04 -38.86 -23.55
N LYS A 64 29.90 -38.18 -22.78
CA LYS A 64 30.36 -38.63 -21.45
C LYS A 64 29.37 -38.37 -20.31
N ASN A 65 28.27 -37.66 -20.54
CA ASN A 65 27.28 -37.36 -19.49
C ASN A 65 26.12 -38.37 -19.51
N TYR A 66 25.75 -38.88 -18.36
CA TYR A 66 24.71 -39.92 -18.20
C TYR A 66 23.80 -39.58 -17.03
N ARG A 67 22.58 -40.11 -17.02
CA ARG A 67 21.71 -40.04 -15.83
C ARG A 67 22.38 -40.76 -14.65
N ASN A 68 22.27 -40.20 -13.46
CA ASN A 68 22.89 -40.70 -12.22
C ASN A 68 21.89 -40.74 -11.06
N GLY A 69 20.75 -41.37 -11.32
CA GLY A 69 19.66 -41.52 -10.36
C GLY A 69 18.98 -40.19 -10.02
N TYR A 70 18.42 -40.14 -8.81
CA TYR A 70 17.60 -39.03 -8.33
C TYR A 70 18.11 -38.52 -6.97
N SER A 71 17.75 -37.30 -6.62
CA SER A 71 17.83 -36.78 -5.24
C SER A 71 16.43 -36.36 -4.79
N SER A 72 16.00 -36.86 -3.64
CA SER A 72 14.72 -36.48 -3.05
C SER A 72 14.78 -35.04 -2.54
N LYS A 73 13.73 -34.27 -2.83
CA LYS A 73 13.54 -32.91 -2.36
C LYS A 73 12.09 -32.69 -1.96
N ASN A 74 11.88 -32.24 -0.72
CA ASN A 74 10.57 -31.80 -0.25
C ASN A 74 10.31 -30.35 -0.68
N ILE A 75 9.21 -30.15 -1.39
CA ILE A 75 8.72 -28.85 -1.85
C ILE A 75 7.42 -28.52 -1.14
N ARG A 76 7.35 -27.32 -0.58
CA ARG A 76 6.14 -26.78 0.03
C ARG A 76 5.32 -26.08 -1.04
N SER A 77 4.21 -26.69 -1.42
CA SER A 77 3.29 -26.19 -2.46
C SER A 77 2.04 -25.61 -1.82
N SER A 78 1.13 -25.04 -2.62
CA SER A 78 -0.20 -24.63 -2.15
C SER A 78 -1.12 -25.80 -1.77
N PHE A 79 -0.69 -27.05 -1.99
CA PHE A 79 -1.43 -28.28 -1.70
C PHE A 79 -0.75 -29.13 -0.61
N GLY A 80 0.18 -28.56 0.17
CA GLY A 80 0.95 -29.27 1.19
C GLY A 80 2.40 -29.55 0.80
N GLU A 81 3.10 -30.31 1.65
CA GLU A 81 4.48 -30.75 1.41
C GLU A 81 4.52 -31.90 0.40
N VAL A 82 5.22 -31.70 -0.71
CA VAL A 82 5.33 -32.66 -1.81
C VAL A 82 6.78 -33.10 -1.94
N GLU A 83 7.03 -34.38 -1.73
CA GLU A 83 8.33 -34.99 -2.01
C GLU A 83 8.49 -35.26 -3.51
N LEU A 84 9.47 -34.62 -4.15
CA LEU A 84 9.86 -34.83 -5.55
C LEU A 84 11.20 -35.56 -5.65
N ASP A 85 11.34 -36.39 -6.68
CA ASP A 85 12.60 -37.04 -7.01
C ASP A 85 13.29 -36.30 -8.14
N ILE A 86 14.27 -35.44 -7.82
CA ILE A 86 14.93 -34.61 -8.83
C ILE A 86 15.95 -35.45 -9.61
N PRO A 87 15.83 -35.58 -10.95
CA PRO A 87 16.77 -36.34 -11.75
C PRO A 87 18.14 -35.67 -11.75
N ARG A 88 19.20 -36.48 -11.77
CA ARG A 88 20.59 -35.99 -11.78
C ARG A 88 21.35 -36.52 -12.98
N ASP A 89 22.29 -35.72 -13.45
CA ASP A 89 23.30 -36.13 -14.42
C ASP A 89 24.64 -36.45 -13.74
N ARG A 90 25.51 -37.20 -14.41
CA ARG A 90 26.79 -37.65 -13.88
C ARG A 90 27.81 -36.54 -13.79
N SER A 91 27.72 -35.54 -14.67
CA SER A 91 28.59 -34.36 -14.67
C SER A 91 28.14 -33.24 -13.72
N ALA A 92 26.99 -33.41 -13.06
CA ALA A 92 26.36 -32.39 -12.20
C ALA A 92 26.08 -31.05 -12.91
N SER A 93 25.98 -31.07 -14.25
CA SER A 93 25.73 -29.89 -15.09
C SER A 93 24.25 -29.56 -15.25
N PHE A 94 23.35 -30.45 -14.85
CA PHE A 94 21.91 -30.20 -14.93
C PHE A 94 21.48 -29.12 -13.92
N GLU A 95 20.79 -28.09 -14.42
CA GLU A 95 20.14 -27.05 -13.62
C GLU A 95 18.63 -27.04 -13.92
N PRO A 96 17.80 -27.65 -13.06
CA PRO A 96 16.36 -27.69 -13.30
C PRO A 96 15.76 -26.28 -13.26
N LYS A 97 14.85 -25.99 -14.19
CA LYS A 97 14.21 -24.66 -14.30
C LYS A 97 12.85 -24.65 -13.61
N VAL A 98 12.10 -25.76 -13.68
CA VAL A 98 10.79 -25.94 -13.04
C VAL A 98 10.89 -25.89 -11.51
N VAL A 99 11.93 -26.48 -10.92
CA VAL A 99 12.27 -26.34 -9.50
C VAL A 99 13.76 -26.08 -9.38
N LYS A 100 14.15 -24.83 -9.10
CA LYS A 100 15.57 -24.48 -9.04
C LYS A 100 16.30 -25.24 -7.94
N LYS A 101 17.61 -25.40 -8.07
CA LYS A 101 18.45 -25.94 -6.98
C LYS A 101 18.21 -25.13 -5.70
N TYR A 102 18.05 -25.83 -4.57
CA TYR A 102 17.73 -25.25 -3.25
C TYR A 102 16.37 -24.54 -3.09
N GLU A 103 15.56 -24.44 -4.15
CA GLU A 103 14.18 -23.96 -4.04
C GLU A 103 13.31 -25.04 -3.42
N THR A 104 12.67 -24.70 -2.28
CA THR A 104 11.84 -25.60 -1.47
C THR A 104 10.41 -25.10 -1.31
N VAL A 105 10.03 -23.99 -1.95
CA VAL A 105 8.70 -23.36 -1.84
C VAL A 105 8.21 -22.95 -3.21
N CYS A 106 6.94 -23.23 -3.51
CA CYS A 106 6.28 -22.76 -4.72
C CYS A 106 5.85 -21.29 -4.59
N ASN A 107 6.14 -20.46 -5.61
CA ASN A 107 5.90 -19.01 -5.63
C ASN A 107 4.44 -18.57 -5.36
N ASP A 108 3.45 -19.44 -5.56
CA ASP A 108 2.05 -19.11 -5.24
C ASP A 108 1.74 -19.12 -3.74
N LEU A 109 2.47 -19.91 -2.94
CA LEU A 109 2.37 -19.86 -1.49
C LEU A 109 2.88 -18.52 -0.96
N ASP A 110 3.96 -18.00 -1.55
CA ASP A 110 4.53 -16.72 -1.19
C ASP A 110 3.53 -15.58 -1.42
N LYS A 111 2.83 -15.58 -2.57
CA LYS A 111 1.77 -14.59 -2.86
C LYS A 111 0.66 -14.64 -1.81
N LYS A 112 0.23 -15.84 -1.39
CA LYS A 112 -0.79 -16.00 -0.35
C LYS A 112 -0.30 -15.47 0.99
N ILE A 113 0.92 -15.83 1.42
CA ILE A 113 1.53 -15.34 2.65
C ILE A 113 1.66 -13.81 2.64
N ILE A 114 2.13 -13.23 1.54
CA ILE A 114 2.21 -11.78 1.36
C ILE A 114 0.81 -11.15 1.43
N GLY A 115 -0.20 -11.77 0.81
CA GLY A 115 -1.58 -11.33 0.86
C GLY A 115 -2.18 -11.31 2.27
N LEU A 116 -1.95 -12.38 3.06
CA LEU A 116 -2.40 -12.43 4.45
C LEU A 116 -1.67 -11.38 5.32
N TYR A 117 -0.36 -11.20 5.08
CA TYR A 117 0.41 -10.15 5.74
C TYR A 117 -0.09 -8.75 5.36
N ALA A 118 -0.45 -8.51 4.10
CA ALA A 118 -1.04 -7.25 3.64
C ALA A 118 -2.41 -6.97 4.28
N CYS A 119 -3.19 -8.03 4.53
CA CYS A 119 -4.46 -7.99 5.26
C CYS A 119 -4.31 -7.80 6.78
N GLY A 120 -3.09 -7.68 7.28
CA GLY A 120 -2.81 -7.30 8.67
C GLY A 120 -2.66 -8.44 9.66
N MET A 121 -2.62 -9.70 9.20
CA MET A 121 -2.38 -10.85 10.08
C MET A 121 -0.96 -10.79 10.67
N SER A 122 -0.80 -11.22 11.92
CA SER A 122 0.53 -11.34 12.50
C SER A 122 1.28 -12.51 11.87
N VAL A 123 2.60 -12.52 12.01
CA VAL A 123 3.45 -13.62 11.51
C VAL A 123 3.02 -14.97 12.10
N ARG A 124 2.58 -14.99 13.37
CA ARG A 124 2.10 -16.20 14.05
C ARG A 124 0.71 -16.62 13.59
N ASP A 125 -0.17 -15.65 13.33
CA ASP A 125 -1.50 -15.95 12.79
C ASP A 125 -1.37 -16.56 11.39
N ILE A 126 -0.45 -16.05 10.56
CA ILE A 126 -0.16 -16.63 9.25
C ILE A 126 0.36 -18.05 9.37
N GLN A 127 1.29 -18.32 10.31
CA GLN A 127 1.75 -19.68 10.57
C GLN A 127 0.57 -20.62 10.92
N SER A 128 -0.27 -20.21 11.87
CA SER A 128 -1.45 -20.99 12.29
C SER A 128 -2.38 -21.27 11.11
N GLU A 129 -2.67 -20.25 10.31
CA GLU A 129 -3.56 -20.36 9.14
C GLU A 129 -2.97 -21.27 8.04
N MET A 130 -1.65 -21.25 7.84
CA MET A 130 -0.98 -22.13 6.89
C MET A 130 -1.04 -23.60 7.30
N GLU A 131 -0.88 -23.87 8.60
CA GLU A 131 -1.01 -25.23 9.13
C GLU A 131 -2.47 -25.70 9.06
N GLU A 132 -3.43 -24.85 9.46
CA GLU A 132 -4.85 -25.22 9.53
C GLU A 132 -5.49 -25.42 8.14
N LEU A 133 -5.21 -24.55 7.18
CA LEU A 133 -5.82 -24.62 5.85
C LEU A 133 -5.08 -25.53 4.87
N TYR A 134 -3.75 -25.61 4.99
CA TYR A 134 -2.90 -26.27 4.00
C TYR A 134 -2.04 -27.40 4.56
N GLY A 135 -2.01 -27.61 5.89
CA GLY A 135 -1.14 -28.59 6.53
C GLY A 135 0.35 -28.29 6.34
N ILE A 136 0.71 -27.03 6.14
CA ILE A 136 2.09 -26.60 5.89
C ILE A 136 2.66 -25.91 7.13
N ASP A 137 3.68 -26.53 7.72
CA ASP A 137 4.42 -25.93 8.82
C ASP A 137 5.38 -24.85 8.32
N VAL A 138 4.93 -23.60 8.31
CA VAL A 138 5.73 -22.42 7.95
C VAL A 138 6.20 -21.72 9.21
N SER A 139 7.52 -21.71 9.46
CA SER A 139 8.07 -21.01 10.62
C SER A 139 7.90 -19.48 10.53
N PRO A 140 7.84 -18.75 11.66
CA PRO A 140 7.76 -17.29 11.67
C PRO A 140 8.92 -16.60 10.93
N ALA A 141 10.11 -17.20 10.99
CA ALA A 141 11.29 -16.72 10.26
C ALA A 141 11.11 -16.84 8.75
N MET A 142 10.47 -17.93 8.30
CA MET A 142 10.17 -18.17 6.90
C MET A 142 9.12 -17.20 6.36
N VAL A 143 8.03 -16.97 7.10
CA VAL A 143 7.03 -15.94 6.77
C VAL A 143 7.70 -14.57 6.64
N SER A 144 8.60 -14.23 7.57
CA SER A 144 9.34 -12.96 7.52
C SER A 144 10.18 -12.87 6.24
N LYS A 145 10.99 -13.90 5.94
CA LYS A 145 11.81 -13.99 4.73
C LYS A 145 11.00 -13.88 3.43
N ILE A 146 9.82 -14.49 3.39
CA ILE A 146 8.90 -14.39 2.24
C ILE A 146 8.39 -12.96 2.08
N THR A 147 7.95 -12.34 3.17
CA THR A 147 7.48 -10.95 3.12
C THR A 147 8.61 -9.96 2.83
N ASP A 148 9.86 -10.26 3.18
CA ASP A 148 11.01 -9.40 2.86
C ASP A 148 11.28 -9.30 1.35
N LYS A 149 10.78 -10.25 0.55
CA LYS A 149 10.85 -10.18 -0.93
C LYS A 149 10.18 -8.93 -1.51
N VAL A 150 9.27 -8.28 -0.77
CA VAL A 150 8.56 -7.07 -1.25
C VAL A 150 9.27 -5.77 -0.87
N VAL A 151 10.40 -5.83 -0.14
CA VAL A 151 11.12 -4.62 0.31
C VAL A 151 11.67 -3.84 -0.89
N GLU A 152 12.25 -4.53 -1.86
CA GLU A 152 12.78 -3.90 -3.09
C GLU A 152 11.64 -3.26 -3.89
N ALA A 153 10.54 -3.99 -4.11
CA ALA A 153 9.35 -3.45 -4.77
C ALA A 153 8.75 -2.23 -4.02
N ALA A 154 8.82 -2.20 -2.68
CA ALA A 154 8.41 -1.04 -1.90
C ALA A 154 9.33 0.16 -2.12
N ALA A 155 10.64 -0.06 -2.24
CA ALA A 155 11.62 0.99 -2.53
C ALA A 155 11.48 1.53 -3.96
N GLU A 156 11.27 0.65 -4.94
CA GLU A 156 10.96 1.02 -6.32
C GLU A 156 9.66 1.83 -6.40
N TRP A 157 8.61 1.37 -5.73
CA TRP A 157 7.34 2.10 -5.66
C TRP A 157 7.49 3.48 -5.03
N GLN A 158 8.32 3.62 -3.99
CA GLN A 158 8.58 4.90 -3.32
C GLN A 158 9.45 5.83 -4.18
N SER A 159 10.22 5.31 -5.13
CA SER A 159 11.12 6.10 -6.01
C SER A 159 10.58 6.28 -7.44
N ARG A 160 9.44 5.68 -7.77
CA ARG A 160 8.82 5.76 -9.11
C ARG A 160 8.61 7.20 -9.56
N MET A 161 8.73 7.43 -10.87
CA MET A 161 8.37 8.72 -11.48
C MET A 161 6.87 9.03 -11.25
N LEU A 162 6.59 10.31 -11.07
CA LEU A 162 5.26 10.87 -10.82
C LEU A 162 4.84 11.77 -11.97
N ASP A 163 3.55 12.10 -12.03
CA ASP A 163 3.02 13.02 -13.03
C ASP A 163 3.55 14.45 -12.78
N GLU A 164 3.62 15.22 -13.87
CA GLU A 164 4.15 16.59 -13.85
C GLU A 164 3.32 17.54 -12.97
N VAL A 165 1.99 17.41 -13.03
CA VAL A 165 1.06 18.33 -12.35
C VAL A 165 0.03 17.56 -11.55
N TYR A 166 -0.09 17.92 -10.28
CA TYR A 166 -1.12 17.41 -9.39
C TYR A 166 -2.10 18.52 -8.98
N PRO A 167 -3.38 18.45 -9.41
CA PRO A 167 -4.38 19.43 -9.02
C PRO A 167 -4.57 19.57 -7.52
N ILE A 168 -4.67 18.44 -6.81
CA ILE A 168 -5.00 18.44 -5.39
C ILE A 168 -4.14 17.40 -4.69
N VAL A 169 -3.35 17.85 -3.72
CA VAL A 169 -2.53 17.01 -2.85
C VAL A 169 -3.04 17.09 -1.43
N TYR A 170 -3.03 15.97 -0.72
CA TYR A 170 -3.39 15.84 0.68
C TYR A 170 -2.21 15.29 1.46
N MET A 171 -1.90 15.91 2.60
CA MET A 171 -0.84 15.44 3.49
C MET A 171 -1.35 15.29 4.92
N ASP A 172 -1.06 14.15 5.52
CA ASP A 172 -1.44 13.80 6.90
C ASP A 172 -0.39 12.85 7.51
N ALA A 173 -0.41 12.69 8.83
CA ALA A 173 0.51 11.86 9.59
C ALA A 173 -0.24 10.83 10.45
N ILE A 174 0.25 9.59 10.45
CA ILE A 174 -0.20 8.56 11.38
C ILE A 174 0.94 8.12 12.27
N HIS A 175 0.71 8.13 13.58
CA HIS A 175 1.69 7.68 14.55
C HIS A 175 1.66 6.16 14.75
N PHE A 176 2.85 5.55 14.72
CA PHE A 176 3.10 4.13 14.97
C PHE A 176 4.13 3.95 16.08
N LYS A 177 4.11 2.79 16.75
CA LYS A 177 5.12 2.41 17.73
C LYS A 177 6.14 1.50 17.06
N VAL A 178 7.41 1.90 17.10
CA VAL A 178 8.52 1.16 16.52
C VAL A 178 9.57 0.91 17.60
N ARG A 179 10.24 -0.24 17.54
CA ARG A 179 11.37 -0.56 18.41
C ARG A 179 12.66 -0.06 17.76
N GLU A 180 13.42 0.73 18.51
CA GLU A 180 14.68 1.33 18.10
C GLU A 180 15.61 1.40 19.31
N ASP A 181 16.86 0.94 19.17
CA ASP A 181 17.83 0.86 20.27
C ASP A 181 17.26 0.25 21.57
N SER A 182 16.49 -0.84 21.42
CA SER A 182 15.78 -1.53 22.50
C SER A 182 14.70 -0.72 23.23
N LYS A 183 14.35 0.48 22.75
CA LYS A 183 13.26 1.32 23.25
C LYS A 183 12.09 1.33 22.28
N ILE A 184 10.89 1.61 22.79
CA ILE A 184 9.70 1.80 21.95
C ILE A 184 9.55 3.30 21.72
N VAL A 185 9.73 3.74 20.48
CA VAL A 185 9.62 5.14 20.05
C VAL A 185 8.33 5.31 19.25
N SER A 186 7.71 6.48 19.37
CA SER A 186 6.57 6.86 18.54
C SER A 186 7.11 7.55 17.29
N LYS A 187 6.94 6.94 16.11
CA LYS A 187 7.31 7.54 14.82
C LYS A 187 6.07 7.92 14.03
N ALA A 188 6.13 9.00 13.27
CA ALA A 188 5.07 9.43 12.38
C ALA A 188 5.34 8.89 10.97
N ALA A 189 4.32 8.27 10.37
CA ALA A 189 4.26 7.96 8.95
C ALA A 189 3.46 9.07 8.25
N TYR A 190 4.16 9.87 7.47
CA TYR A 190 3.61 10.96 6.69
C TYR A 190 3.17 10.43 5.34
N ILE A 191 1.90 10.64 5.00
CA ILE A 191 1.26 10.08 3.81
C ILE A 191 0.92 11.25 2.91
N CYS A 192 1.40 11.20 1.66
CA CYS A 192 1.02 12.12 0.61
C CYS A 192 0.10 11.40 -0.37
N MET A 193 -1.14 11.86 -0.47
CA MET A 193 -2.14 11.36 -1.42
C MET A 193 -2.51 12.48 -2.38
N ALA A 194 -2.70 12.18 -3.65
CA ALA A 194 -3.11 13.17 -4.64
C ALA A 194 -4.32 12.72 -5.46
N LEU A 195 -4.98 13.69 -6.08
CA LEU A 195 -5.81 13.49 -7.26
C LEU A 195 -4.98 13.91 -8.48
N ASN A 196 -4.81 13.01 -9.44
CA ASN A 196 -4.14 13.32 -10.69
C ASN A 196 -5.08 14.07 -11.66
N MET A 197 -4.59 14.43 -12.84
CA MET A 197 -5.39 15.15 -13.86
C MET A 197 -6.62 14.37 -14.36
N GLU A 198 -6.61 13.04 -14.23
CA GLU A 198 -7.75 12.17 -14.55
C GLU A 198 -8.75 12.05 -13.38
N GLY A 199 -8.45 12.63 -12.22
CA GLY A 199 -9.28 12.60 -11.03
C GLY A 199 -9.18 11.30 -10.25
N LYS A 200 -8.19 10.46 -10.58
CA LYS A 200 -7.91 9.22 -9.84
C LYS A 200 -7.08 9.55 -8.61
N LYS A 201 -7.40 8.87 -7.52
CA LYS A 201 -6.64 8.95 -6.27
C LYS A 201 -5.38 8.12 -6.40
N GLU A 202 -4.28 8.64 -5.88
CA GLU A 202 -3.06 7.85 -5.72
C GLU A 202 -2.28 8.27 -4.47
N ILE A 203 -1.49 7.34 -3.93
CA ILE A 203 -0.55 7.65 -2.85
C ILE A 203 0.81 7.94 -3.50
N LEU A 204 1.26 9.19 -3.43
CA LEU A 204 2.53 9.61 -4.01
C LEU A 204 3.72 9.04 -3.23
N GLY A 205 3.60 8.93 -1.91
CA GLY A 205 4.62 8.33 -1.07
C GLY A 205 4.24 8.27 0.41
N ILE A 206 5.04 7.50 1.16
CA ILE A 206 4.93 7.38 2.61
C ILE A 206 6.33 7.52 3.22
N TRP A 207 6.53 8.52 4.07
CA TRP A 207 7.81 8.79 4.74
C TRP A 207 7.67 8.52 6.24
N ILE A 208 8.64 7.83 6.82
CA ILE A 208 8.68 7.58 8.26
C ILE A 208 9.72 8.50 8.86
N GLY A 209 9.34 9.27 9.88
CA GLY A 209 10.25 10.18 10.57
C GLY A 209 9.90 10.35 12.05
N GLU A 210 10.88 10.81 12.82
CA GLU A 210 10.76 11.09 14.25
C GLU A 210 10.35 12.53 14.56
N SER A 211 10.57 13.49 13.64
CA SER A 211 10.29 14.91 13.88
C SER A 211 9.54 15.58 12.72
N GLU A 212 8.54 16.39 13.07
CA GLU A 212 7.78 17.29 12.18
C GLU A 212 8.56 18.61 11.95
N GLY A 213 9.86 18.52 11.65
CA GLY A 213 10.68 19.70 11.42
C GLY A 213 10.54 20.25 10.01
N ALA A 214 10.73 21.56 9.82
CA ALA A 214 10.73 22.20 8.50
C ALA A 214 11.70 21.54 7.51
N LYS A 215 12.87 21.07 7.99
CA LYS A 215 13.86 20.33 7.17
C LYS A 215 13.30 19.02 6.62
N PHE A 216 12.52 18.30 7.43
CA PHE A 216 11.92 17.04 7.03
C PHE A 216 10.87 17.29 5.93
N TRP A 217 9.99 18.26 6.13
CA TRP A 217 9.00 18.61 5.10
C TRP A 217 9.63 19.08 3.80
N LEU A 218 10.72 19.87 3.90
CA LEU A 218 11.47 20.28 2.72
C LEU A 218 12.08 19.08 1.98
N SER A 219 12.57 18.06 2.69
CA SER A 219 13.04 16.82 2.06
C SER A 219 11.92 16.04 1.36
N VAL A 220 10.73 15.98 1.95
CA VAL A 220 9.56 15.32 1.33
C VAL A 220 9.12 16.05 0.06
N CYS A 221 9.03 17.39 0.12
CA CYS A 221 8.66 18.18 -1.05
C CYS A 221 9.72 18.09 -2.17
N ASN A 222 11.02 18.09 -1.82
CA ASN A 222 12.09 17.90 -2.80
C ASN A 222 12.08 16.49 -3.40
N ASP A 223 11.75 15.45 -2.62
CA ASP A 223 11.59 14.08 -3.14
C ASP A 223 10.48 14.02 -4.20
N LEU A 224 9.33 14.64 -3.94
CA LEU A 224 8.25 14.75 -4.94
C LEU A 224 8.72 15.45 -6.22
N LYS A 225 9.44 16.56 -6.07
CA LYS A 225 9.99 17.31 -7.21
C LYS A 225 11.01 16.51 -8.03
N ASN A 226 11.94 15.82 -7.35
CA ASN A 226 12.94 14.97 -8.00
C ASN A 226 12.32 13.77 -8.72
N ARG A 227 11.13 13.35 -8.31
CA ARG A 227 10.37 12.27 -8.95
C ARG A 227 9.51 12.75 -10.13
N GLY A 228 9.55 14.03 -10.48
CA GLY A 228 8.91 14.57 -11.69
C GLY A 228 7.77 15.55 -11.44
N VAL A 229 7.36 15.79 -10.19
CA VAL A 229 6.32 16.79 -9.90
C VAL A 229 6.87 18.19 -10.13
N ASN A 230 6.36 18.88 -11.14
CA ASN A 230 6.71 20.27 -11.43
C ASN A 230 5.77 21.24 -10.72
N ASP A 231 4.47 20.90 -10.62
CA ASP A 231 3.49 21.82 -10.04
C ASP A 231 2.40 21.13 -9.21
N ILE A 232 1.96 21.83 -8.16
CA ILE A 232 0.85 21.47 -7.30
C ILE A 232 -0.09 22.67 -7.22
N LEU A 233 -1.35 22.51 -7.66
CA LEU A 233 -2.29 23.63 -7.67
C LEU A 233 -2.81 23.91 -6.25
N ILE A 234 -3.31 22.88 -5.57
CA ILE A 234 -3.89 23.00 -4.23
C ILE A 234 -3.31 21.92 -3.29
N ALA A 235 -2.83 22.34 -2.12
CA ALA A 235 -2.36 21.45 -1.06
C ALA A 235 -3.25 21.53 0.17
N CYS A 236 -3.95 20.44 0.47
CA CYS A 236 -4.81 20.26 1.62
C CYS A 236 -4.03 19.62 2.77
N MET A 237 -3.88 20.30 3.90
CA MET A 237 -3.03 19.84 5.02
C MET A 237 -3.69 20.01 6.39
N ASP A 238 -3.29 19.15 7.34
CA ASP A 238 -3.74 19.22 8.74
C ASP A 238 -2.79 20.05 9.63
N GLY A 239 -2.76 21.38 9.43
CA GLY A 239 -2.10 22.31 10.37
C GLY A 239 -0.65 21.96 10.77
N LEU A 240 0.04 21.15 9.95
CA LEU A 240 1.34 20.57 10.25
C LEU A 240 2.38 21.69 10.26
N LYS A 241 3.09 21.84 11.38
CA LYS A 241 4.05 22.95 11.53
C LYS A 241 5.18 22.83 10.51
N GLY A 242 5.51 23.95 9.86
CA GLY A 242 6.59 24.04 8.86
C GLY A 242 6.30 23.39 7.51
N LEU A 243 5.20 22.64 7.35
CA LEU A 243 4.78 22.12 6.05
C LEU A 243 4.35 23.25 5.09
N PRO A 244 3.55 24.26 5.51
CA PRO A 244 3.18 25.37 4.62
C PRO A 244 4.39 26.09 4.02
N ASP A 245 5.41 26.35 4.83
CA ASP A 245 6.62 27.04 4.39
C ASP A 245 7.46 26.15 3.47
N ALA A 246 7.61 24.87 3.80
CA ALA A 246 8.36 23.91 3.01
C ALA A 246 7.73 23.69 1.62
N ILE A 247 6.40 23.52 1.56
CA ILE A 247 5.72 23.29 0.28
C ILE A 247 5.79 24.54 -0.61
N LYS A 248 5.62 25.74 -0.04
CA LYS A 248 5.79 27.00 -0.80
C LYS A 248 7.24 27.25 -1.23
N THR A 249 8.21 26.71 -0.50
CA THR A 249 9.62 26.81 -0.91
C THR A 249 9.90 25.99 -2.18
N VAL A 250 9.29 24.81 -2.30
CA VAL A 250 9.51 23.89 -3.44
C VAL A 250 8.56 24.17 -4.61
N PHE A 251 7.30 24.50 -4.29
CA PHE A 251 6.19 24.80 -5.20
C PHE A 251 5.60 26.17 -4.87
N PRO A 252 6.21 27.29 -5.31
CA PRO A 252 5.85 28.64 -4.87
C PRO A 252 4.41 29.07 -5.18
N ASN A 253 3.82 28.53 -6.25
CA ASN A 253 2.50 28.90 -6.71
C ASN A 253 1.37 28.06 -6.07
N VAL A 254 1.68 27.15 -5.13
CA VAL A 254 0.68 26.29 -4.50
C VAL A 254 -0.28 27.08 -3.60
N ASN A 255 -1.58 26.87 -3.78
CA ASN A 255 -2.60 27.36 -2.85
C ASN A 255 -2.72 26.36 -1.69
N ILE A 256 -2.63 26.84 -0.45
CA ILE A 256 -2.69 25.99 0.74
C ILE A 256 -4.07 26.07 1.36
N GLN A 257 -4.71 24.92 1.53
CA GLN A 257 -5.94 24.78 2.29
C GLN A 257 -5.68 24.00 3.59
N THR A 258 -5.90 24.63 4.74
CA THR A 258 -5.91 23.93 6.03
C THR A 258 -7.24 23.21 6.23
N CYS A 259 -7.20 21.95 6.66
CA CYS A 259 -8.43 21.17 6.87
C CYS A 259 -9.30 21.77 7.99
N ILE A 260 -10.49 22.26 7.63
CA ILE A 260 -11.44 22.86 8.57
C ILE A 260 -11.87 21.84 9.62
N VAL A 261 -12.07 20.58 9.23
CA VAL A 261 -12.49 19.51 10.15
C VAL A 261 -11.45 19.29 11.26
N HIS A 262 -10.16 19.36 10.92
CA HIS A 262 -9.11 19.24 11.92
C HIS A 262 -9.00 20.48 12.81
N GLN A 263 -9.14 21.68 12.23
CA GLN A 263 -9.22 22.92 13.01
C GLN A 263 -10.38 22.87 14.03
N ILE A 264 -11.54 22.35 13.62
CA ILE A 264 -12.70 22.12 14.48
C ILE A 264 -12.36 21.10 15.59
N ARG A 265 -11.80 19.93 15.24
CA ARG A 265 -11.41 18.90 16.23
C ARG A 265 -10.39 19.43 17.24
N ASN A 266 -9.41 20.21 16.79
CA ASN A 266 -8.40 20.83 17.65
C ASN A 266 -9.02 21.86 18.60
N SER A 267 -10.02 22.63 18.12
CA SER A 267 -10.78 23.58 18.95
C SER A 267 -11.47 22.87 20.12
N PHE A 268 -12.11 21.72 19.88
CA PHE A 268 -12.85 20.99 20.91
C PHE A 268 -12.00 20.41 22.05
N LYS A 269 -10.67 20.33 21.89
CA LYS A 269 -9.76 19.94 22.98
C LYS A 269 -9.76 20.94 24.14
N TYR A 270 -10.11 22.20 23.88
CA TYR A 270 -10.05 23.30 24.85
C TYR A 270 -11.44 23.79 25.30
N ILE A 271 -12.52 23.28 24.69
CA ILE A 271 -13.89 23.74 24.96
C ILE A 271 -14.58 22.79 25.93
N ALA A 272 -15.12 23.33 27.02
CA ALA A 272 -15.85 22.55 28.01
C ALA A 272 -17.12 21.92 27.41
N SER A 273 -17.40 20.65 27.74
CA SER A 273 -18.52 19.86 27.20
C SER A 273 -19.87 20.61 27.20
N LYS A 274 -20.17 21.35 28.27
CA LYS A 274 -21.41 22.16 28.41
C LYS A 274 -21.57 23.24 27.34
N ASP A 275 -20.47 23.82 26.86
CA ASP A 275 -20.45 24.92 25.90
C ASP A 275 -20.31 24.40 24.46
N GLN A 276 -19.95 23.12 24.26
CA GLN A 276 -19.66 22.55 22.92
C GLN A 276 -20.86 22.65 21.98
N ARG A 277 -22.08 22.40 22.45
CA ARG A 277 -23.28 22.43 21.59
C ARG A 277 -23.51 23.82 21.01
N GLU A 278 -23.43 24.84 21.85
CA GLU A 278 -23.64 26.24 21.47
C GLU A 278 -22.47 26.74 20.59
N PHE A 279 -21.23 26.48 21.02
CA PHE A 279 -20.04 26.82 20.23
C PHE A 279 -20.08 26.18 18.82
N THR A 280 -20.54 24.93 18.70
CA THR A 280 -20.69 24.26 17.40
C THR A 280 -21.68 24.95 16.49
N GLN A 281 -22.76 25.53 17.03
CA GLN A 281 -23.76 26.26 16.25
C GLN A 281 -23.16 27.55 15.69
N ASP A 282 -22.43 28.29 16.52
CA ASP A 282 -21.73 29.52 16.11
C ASP A 282 -20.64 29.18 15.06
N LEU A 283 -19.84 28.15 15.30
CA LEU A 283 -18.78 27.69 14.38
C LEU A 283 -19.34 27.24 13.02
N LYS A 284 -20.51 26.59 13.01
CA LYS A 284 -21.21 26.19 11.77
C LYS A 284 -21.53 27.37 10.87
N SER A 285 -21.82 28.54 11.43
CA SER A 285 -22.11 29.75 10.64
C SER A 285 -20.88 30.23 9.85
N ILE A 286 -19.67 29.93 10.32
CA ILE A 286 -18.42 30.33 9.67
C ILE A 286 -18.17 29.47 8.43
N TYR A 287 -18.00 28.16 8.60
CA TYR A 287 -17.58 27.29 7.48
C TYR A 287 -18.72 26.97 6.49
N LYS A 288 -19.98 27.23 6.86
CA LYS A 288 -21.13 27.15 5.92
C LYS A 288 -21.49 28.48 5.28
N ALA A 289 -20.73 29.55 5.54
CA ALA A 289 -20.96 30.82 4.89
C ALA A 289 -20.86 30.68 3.37
N PHE A 290 -21.52 31.59 2.65
CA PHE A 290 -21.52 31.59 1.19
C PHE A 290 -20.20 32.09 0.60
N ASN A 291 -19.64 33.12 1.22
CA ASN A 291 -18.39 33.80 0.86
C ASN A 291 -17.53 34.09 2.09
N GLU A 292 -16.29 34.48 1.84
CA GLU A 292 -15.31 34.75 2.89
C GLU A 292 -15.71 35.92 3.80
N GLU A 293 -16.25 37.01 3.24
CA GLU A 293 -16.66 38.19 4.01
C GLU A 293 -17.68 37.86 5.11
N LEU A 294 -18.70 37.06 4.75
CA LEU A 294 -19.70 36.61 5.70
C LEU A 294 -19.10 35.65 6.73
N ALA A 295 -18.16 34.79 6.31
CA ALA A 295 -17.47 33.86 7.18
C ALA A 295 -16.63 34.60 8.23
N LEU A 296 -15.90 35.65 7.82
CA LEU A 296 -15.08 36.48 8.69
C LEU A 296 -15.95 37.26 9.68
N LYS A 297 -17.07 37.84 9.22
CA LYS A 297 -18.04 38.48 10.10
C LYS A 297 -18.60 37.52 11.15
N ASN A 298 -18.88 36.27 10.76
CA ASN A 298 -19.33 35.24 11.69
C ASN A 298 -18.22 34.83 12.68
N LEU A 299 -16.96 34.86 12.26
CA LEU A 299 -15.80 34.65 13.15
C LEU A 299 -15.67 35.79 14.17
N ASP A 300 -15.89 37.04 13.77
CA ASP A 300 -15.91 38.19 14.68
C ASP A 300 -17.04 38.08 15.71
N ASN A 301 -18.24 37.68 15.30
CA ASN A 301 -19.35 37.42 16.22
C ASN A 301 -19.01 36.29 17.21
N LEU A 302 -18.33 35.23 16.75
CA LEU A 302 -17.87 34.15 17.60
C LEU A 302 -16.84 34.65 18.62
N LYS A 303 -15.92 35.54 18.20
CA LYS A 303 -14.93 36.17 19.08
C LYS A 303 -15.62 36.98 20.18
N GLU A 304 -16.57 37.85 19.85
CA GLU A 304 -17.28 38.67 20.85
C GLU A 304 -17.90 37.82 21.96
N LYS A 305 -18.47 36.67 21.59
CA LYS A 305 -19.15 35.76 22.52
C LYS A 305 -18.20 34.88 23.33
N TRP A 306 -17.18 34.31 22.69
CA TRP A 306 -16.39 33.21 23.28
C TRP A 306 -14.97 33.58 23.69
N TYR A 307 -14.42 34.71 23.24
CA TYR A 307 -13.01 35.06 23.46
C TYR A 307 -12.63 35.10 24.94
N LYS A 308 -13.51 35.62 25.80
CA LYS A 308 -13.28 35.68 27.26
C LYS A 308 -13.06 34.30 27.90
N LYS A 309 -13.65 33.25 27.34
CA LYS A 309 -13.55 31.88 27.86
C LYS A 309 -12.50 31.05 27.11
N TYR A 310 -12.39 31.24 25.80
CA TYR A 310 -11.65 30.36 24.89
C TYR A 310 -10.74 31.14 23.94
N ALA A 311 -10.00 32.14 24.45
CA ALA A 311 -9.10 32.99 23.65
C ALA A 311 -8.18 32.19 22.72
N ILE A 312 -7.50 31.16 23.26
CA ILE A 312 -6.57 30.29 22.50
C ILE A 312 -7.25 29.66 21.27
N VAL A 313 -8.52 29.25 21.40
CA VAL A 313 -9.26 28.67 20.28
C VAL A 313 -9.52 29.74 19.23
N VAL A 314 -10.06 30.88 19.65
CA VAL A 314 -10.39 31.99 18.74
C VAL A 314 -9.14 32.48 18.01
N ASP A 315 -8.05 32.73 18.73
CA ASP A 315 -6.77 33.15 18.15
C ASP A 315 -6.25 32.15 17.12
N SER A 316 -6.40 30.84 17.37
CA SER A 316 -6.01 29.83 16.41
C SER A 316 -6.78 29.92 15.09
N TRP A 317 -8.06 30.31 15.11
CA TRP A 317 -8.83 30.49 13.87
C TRP A 317 -8.37 31.73 13.10
N TYR A 318 -8.08 32.85 13.78
CA TYR A 318 -7.55 34.05 13.11
C TYR A 318 -6.14 33.81 12.55
N ASN A 319 -5.26 33.19 13.33
CA ASN A 319 -3.87 32.93 12.91
C ASN A 319 -3.80 31.99 11.69
N ASN A 320 -4.79 31.12 11.53
CA ASN A 320 -4.86 30.17 10.42
C ASN A 320 -5.83 30.62 9.32
N TRP A 321 -6.46 31.80 9.43
CA TRP A 321 -7.61 32.18 8.62
C TRP A 321 -7.30 32.15 7.13
N ASP A 322 -6.18 32.74 6.70
CA ASP A 322 -5.77 32.82 5.29
C ASP A 322 -5.72 31.44 4.61
N ASN A 323 -5.28 30.41 5.34
CA ASN A 323 -5.24 29.04 4.83
C ASN A 323 -6.57 28.29 5.07
N LEU A 324 -7.39 28.70 6.03
CA LEU A 324 -8.69 28.10 6.31
C LEU A 324 -9.77 28.57 5.32
N SER A 325 -9.67 29.82 4.84
CA SER A 325 -10.64 30.47 3.96
C SER A 325 -10.35 30.25 2.48
N THR A 326 -9.20 29.70 2.10
CA THR A 326 -8.77 29.50 0.70
C THR A 326 -9.82 28.81 -0.16
N TYR A 327 -10.60 27.88 0.39
CA TYR A 327 -11.68 27.21 -0.33
C TYR A 327 -12.75 28.17 -0.87
N PHE A 328 -12.95 29.35 -0.25
CA PHE A 328 -13.90 30.36 -0.75
C PHE A 328 -13.52 30.90 -2.12
N GLU A 329 -12.26 30.82 -2.53
CA GLU A 329 -11.81 31.24 -3.88
C GLU A 329 -12.35 30.31 -4.98
N TYR A 330 -12.77 29.09 -4.63
CA TYR A 330 -13.12 28.06 -5.60
C TYR A 330 -14.64 27.87 -5.73
N PRO A 331 -15.15 27.36 -6.87
CA PRO A 331 -16.55 26.96 -6.98
C PRO A 331 -16.88 25.69 -6.18
N GLU A 332 -18.18 25.39 -6.03
CA GLU A 332 -18.69 24.30 -5.17
C GLU A 332 -18.04 22.93 -5.46
N ASP A 333 -17.83 22.59 -6.73
CA ASP A 333 -17.27 21.28 -7.12
C ASP A 333 -15.84 21.08 -6.59
N ILE A 334 -15.01 22.12 -6.61
CA ILE A 334 -13.65 22.10 -6.04
C ILE A 334 -13.74 22.23 -4.51
N ARG A 335 -14.55 23.17 -3.99
CA ARG A 335 -14.75 23.39 -2.55
C ARG A 335 -15.00 22.09 -1.82
N ARG A 336 -15.93 21.27 -2.32
CA ARG A 336 -16.31 19.98 -1.74
C ARG A 336 -15.15 19.00 -1.60
N ILE A 337 -14.14 19.11 -2.47
CA ILE A 337 -12.97 18.22 -2.49
C ILE A 337 -11.89 18.71 -1.52
N ILE A 338 -11.72 20.02 -1.36
CA ILE A 338 -10.58 20.60 -0.63
C ILE A 338 -10.89 21.01 0.82
N TYR A 339 -12.16 21.33 1.14
CA TYR A 339 -12.51 21.82 2.48
C TYR A 339 -12.42 20.75 3.59
N THR A 340 -12.29 19.47 3.22
CA THR A 340 -12.05 18.35 4.13
C THR A 340 -10.99 17.41 3.58
N THR A 341 -10.31 16.69 4.47
CA THR A 341 -9.36 15.62 4.15
C THR A 341 -10.02 14.24 4.15
N ASN A 342 -11.34 14.15 3.94
CA ASN A 342 -12.11 12.91 4.06
C ASN A 342 -11.55 11.75 3.23
N ALA A 343 -11.02 12.03 2.04
CA ALA A 343 -10.41 11.02 1.19
C ALA A 343 -9.16 10.41 1.86
N LEU A 344 -8.29 11.24 2.43
CA LEU A 344 -7.09 10.81 3.14
C LEU A 344 -7.43 10.19 4.50
N GLU A 345 -8.42 10.71 5.22
CA GLU A 345 -8.94 10.08 6.45
C GLU A 345 -9.50 8.68 6.19
N GLY A 346 -10.19 8.50 5.05
CA GLY A 346 -10.68 7.20 4.60
C GLY A 346 -9.55 6.21 4.32
N PHE A 347 -8.45 6.66 3.71
CA PHE A 347 -7.23 5.88 3.56
C PHE A 347 -6.60 5.55 4.92
N ASN A 348 -6.41 6.55 5.77
CA ASN A 348 -5.81 6.42 7.10
C ASN A 348 -6.58 5.45 8.00
N ARG A 349 -7.92 5.45 7.92
CA ARG A 349 -8.78 4.49 8.62
C ARG A 349 -8.51 3.04 8.14
N GLN A 350 -8.37 2.83 6.84
CA GLN A 350 -8.06 1.51 6.30
C GLN A 350 -6.64 1.07 6.64
N LEU A 351 -5.68 1.99 6.60
CA LEU A 351 -4.30 1.72 6.99
C LEU A 351 -4.25 1.27 8.46
N ARG A 352 -4.93 2.00 9.36
CA ARG A 352 -5.09 1.62 10.77
C ARG A 352 -5.77 0.27 10.94
N LYS A 353 -6.76 -0.07 10.11
CA LYS A 353 -7.42 -1.40 10.14
C LYS A 353 -6.41 -2.51 9.90
N TYR A 354 -5.57 -2.39 8.88
CA TYR A 354 -4.58 -3.41 8.51
C TYR A 354 -3.36 -3.44 9.44
N THR A 355 -3.05 -2.36 10.14
CA THR A 355 -1.91 -2.31 11.07
C THR A 355 -2.29 -2.57 12.52
N LYS A 356 -3.59 -2.56 12.89
CA LYS A 356 -4.06 -2.60 14.29
C LYS A 356 -3.53 -3.79 15.09
N VAL A 357 -3.42 -4.97 14.46
CA VAL A 357 -2.94 -6.20 15.11
C VAL A 357 -1.46 -6.06 15.53
N ARG A 358 -0.69 -5.27 14.79
CA ARG A 358 0.74 -5.02 15.03
C ARG A 358 0.90 -3.79 15.93
N SER A 359 0.81 -4.00 17.24
CA SER A 359 0.89 -2.92 18.23
C SER A 359 2.27 -2.24 18.27
N VAL A 360 3.35 -3.00 18.04
CA VAL A 360 4.74 -2.51 17.99
C VAL A 360 5.47 -3.18 16.82
N PHE A 361 6.09 -2.36 15.97
CA PHE A 361 6.92 -2.82 14.87
C PHE A 361 8.37 -3.04 15.33
N PRO A 362 9.04 -4.14 14.93
CA PRO A 362 10.41 -4.43 15.35
C PRO A 362 11.46 -3.48 14.76
N THR A 363 11.22 -2.96 13.55
CA THR A 363 12.14 -2.05 12.83
C THR A 363 11.36 -1.08 11.94
N ASP A 364 11.99 0.03 11.54
CA ASP A 364 11.41 0.95 10.56
C ASP A 364 11.09 0.26 9.23
N GLU A 365 11.95 -0.66 8.79
CA GLU A 365 11.73 -1.43 7.55
C GLU A 365 10.49 -2.33 7.63
N SER A 366 10.26 -2.97 8.79
CA SER A 366 9.03 -3.75 9.00
C SER A 366 7.78 -2.88 8.94
N LEU A 367 7.85 -1.64 9.43
CA LEU A 367 6.77 -0.67 9.31
C LEU A 367 6.59 -0.25 7.84
N ARG A 368 7.66 0.11 7.12
CA ARG A 368 7.61 0.46 5.68
C ARG A 368 6.96 -0.64 4.86
N LYS A 369 7.40 -1.88 5.04
CA LYS A 369 6.84 -3.07 4.39
C LYS A 369 5.35 -3.22 4.66
N SER A 370 4.93 -3.09 5.92
CA SER A 370 3.51 -3.16 6.29
C SER A 370 2.69 -2.05 5.64
N LEU A 371 3.19 -0.81 5.66
CA LEU A 371 2.48 0.35 5.10
C LEU A 371 2.36 0.22 3.58
N TYR A 372 3.44 -0.20 2.90
CA TYR A 372 3.42 -0.45 1.46
C TYR A 372 2.40 -1.51 1.07
N LEU A 373 2.44 -2.68 1.69
CA LEU A 373 1.52 -3.78 1.38
C LEU A 373 0.05 -3.42 1.66
N SER A 374 -0.22 -2.77 2.80
CA SER A 374 -1.56 -2.27 3.09
C SER A 374 -1.99 -1.20 2.10
N THR A 375 -1.07 -0.34 1.63
CA THR A 375 -1.36 0.67 0.60
C THR A 375 -1.79 -0.01 -0.69
N MET A 376 -1.00 -0.96 -1.20
CA MET A 376 -1.33 -1.71 -2.43
C MET A 376 -2.72 -2.35 -2.32
N LYS A 377 -3.03 -2.96 -1.17
CA LYS A 377 -4.34 -3.59 -0.93
C LYS A 377 -5.50 -2.60 -0.91
N ILE A 378 -5.28 -1.39 -0.41
CA ILE A 378 -6.30 -0.34 -0.37
C ILE A 378 -6.52 0.23 -1.78
N THR A 379 -5.43 0.51 -2.50
CA THR A 379 -5.46 1.14 -3.82
C THR A 379 -5.96 0.22 -4.93
N GLU A 380 -5.90 -1.12 -4.75
CA GLU A 380 -6.56 -2.10 -5.64
C GLU A 380 -8.04 -1.76 -5.92
N LYS A 381 -8.72 -1.11 -4.97
CA LYS A 381 -10.15 -0.74 -5.09
C LYS A 381 -10.38 0.65 -5.69
N TRP A 382 -9.32 1.42 -5.95
CA TRP A 382 -9.41 2.77 -6.49
C TRP A 382 -9.43 2.74 -8.02
N THR A 383 -10.51 2.21 -8.58
CA THR A 383 -10.65 2.02 -10.03
C THR A 383 -11.29 3.20 -10.75
N SER A 384 -12.09 3.99 -10.03
CA SER A 384 -12.88 5.07 -10.61
C SER A 384 -12.36 6.46 -10.21
N PRO A 385 -12.48 7.46 -11.10
CA PRO A 385 -12.15 8.83 -10.77
C PRO A 385 -13.14 9.43 -9.76
N ASN A 386 -12.79 10.57 -9.20
CA ASN A 386 -13.65 11.30 -8.28
C ASN A 386 -14.98 11.73 -8.95
N GLN A 387 -16.04 11.83 -8.15
CA GLN A 387 -17.36 12.18 -8.66
C GLN A 387 -17.37 13.60 -9.22
N ARG A 388 -17.98 13.77 -10.40
CA ARG A 388 -18.05 15.05 -11.14
C ARG A 388 -16.70 15.61 -11.59
N TRP A 389 -15.68 14.76 -11.71
CA TRP A 389 -14.33 15.22 -12.05
C TRP A 389 -14.24 16.06 -13.33
N ALA A 390 -15.00 15.74 -14.38
CA ALA A 390 -15.01 16.54 -15.60
C ALA A 390 -15.40 18.02 -15.37
N SER A 391 -16.38 18.28 -14.50
CA SER A 391 -16.78 19.65 -14.10
C SER A 391 -15.67 20.33 -13.30
N THR A 392 -15.11 19.60 -12.33
CA THR A 392 -13.98 20.07 -11.51
C THR A 392 -12.77 20.43 -12.37
N LEU A 393 -12.40 19.57 -13.32
CA LEU A 393 -11.28 19.78 -14.22
C LEU A 393 -11.49 21.01 -15.11
N ALA A 394 -12.70 21.21 -15.64
CA ALA A 394 -13.02 22.40 -16.42
C ALA A 394 -12.84 23.69 -15.60
N GLN A 395 -13.30 23.70 -14.35
CA GLN A 395 -13.11 24.85 -13.45
C GLN A 395 -11.65 25.06 -13.08
N LEU A 396 -10.91 24.00 -12.78
CA LEU A 396 -9.46 24.06 -12.53
C LEU A 396 -8.72 24.62 -13.74
N THR A 397 -9.10 24.21 -14.95
CA THR A 397 -8.50 24.70 -16.21
C THR A 397 -8.75 26.19 -16.42
N ILE A 398 -9.91 26.70 -16.02
CA ILE A 398 -10.21 28.15 -16.08
C ILE A 398 -9.37 28.91 -15.05
N LEU A 399 -9.27 28.40 -13.82
CA LEU A 399 -8.59 29.08 -12.71
C LEU A 399 -7.06 29.04 -12.83
N PHE A 400 -6.51 27.95 -13.37
CA PHE A 400 -5.07 27.67 -13.43
C PHE A 400 -4.56 27.51 -14.86
N LYS A 401 -5.12 28.27 -15.80
CA LYS A 401 -4.91 28.13 -17.25
C LYS A 401 -3.45 27.93 -17.67
N ASP A 402 -2.54 28.76 -17.13
CA ASP A 402 -1.11 28.74 -17.51
C ASP A 402 -0.30 27.65 -16.80
N ARG A 403 -0.92 26.88 -15.90
CA ARG A 403 -0.28 25.87 -15.04
C ARG A 403 -0.74 24.44 -15.37
N ILE A 404 -1.79 24.29 -16.16
CA ILE A 404 -2.31 22.98 -16.58
C ILE A 404 -1.71 22.60 -17.94
N PRO A 405 -1.18 21.37 -18.13
CA PRO A 405 -0.60 20.96 -19.40
C PRO A 405 -1.62 21.05 -20.55
N SER A 406 -1.16 21.47 -21.73
CA SER A 406 -2.01 21.72 -22.90
C SER A 406 -2.78 20.48 -23.38
N SER A 407 -2.31 19.27 -23.03
CA SER A 407 -3.01 18.01 -23.30
C SER A 407 -4.36 17.89 -22.58
N TYR A 408 -4.59 18.68 -21.54
CA TYR A 408 -5.84 18.71 -20.77
C TYR A 408 -6.68 19.95 -21.03
N THR A 409 -6.25 20.83 -21.93
CA THR A 409 -6.97 22.04 -22.35
C THR A 409 -7.57 21.83 -23.74
N ILE A 410 -8.81 22.27 -23.95
CA ILE A 410 -9.52 22.18 -25.24
C ILE A 410 -9.30 23.45 -26.07
#